data_AF-H1LZC7-F1
#
_entry.id   AF-H1LZC7-F1
#
_cell.length_a   1.000
_cell.length_b   1.000
_cell.length_c   1.000
_cell.angle_alpha   90.00
_cell.angle_beta   90.00
_cell.angle_gamma   90.00
#
_symmetry.space_group_name_H-M   'P 1'
#
loop_
_entity.id
_entity.type
_entity.pdbx_description
1 polymer ?
#
loop_
_entity_poly.entity_id
_entity_poly.type
_entity_poly.pdbx_seq_one_letter_code
_entity_poly.pdbx_strand_id
1 'polypeptide(L)'
;MDFIIAKEGVPVSVGAYGAEIAYYGSEIVLNYETEPPMGDFIFSAKLPLLDKELPFWMYGRNLVFLDAYYVIVESVKKKTWDPITTVIIDIHRGKYASLNHWYTDISVEDEVVLKNRYDKRVLTLNSVDGLEWIQL
;
A
#
# COMPACT_ATOMS: atom_id res chain seq x y z
N MET A 1 -2.54 2.82 18.80
CA MET A 1 -2.05 2.06 17.65
C MET A 1 -2.77 0.75 17.66
N ASP A 2 -3.48 0.44 16.58
CA ASP A 2 -4.28 -0.78 16.45
C ASP A 2 -3.40 -1.94 16.00
N PHE A 3 -3.83 -3.17 16.25
CA PHE A 3 -3.20 -4.37 15.72
C PHE A 3 -4.20 -5.10 14.83
N ILE A 4 -3.85 -5.29 13.56
CA ILE A 4 -4.76 -5.80 12.52
C ILE A 4 -4.15 -7.05 11.89
N ILE A 5 -4.91 -8.14 11.88
CA ILE A 5 -4.59 -9.32 11.07
C ILE A 5 -5.28 -9.18 9.72
N ALA A 6 -4.49 -8.98 8.66
CA ALA A 6 -5.02 -8.87 7.30
C ALA A 6 -5.49 -10.22 6.76
N LYS A 7 -6.26 -10.16 5.67
CA LYS A 7 -6.64 -11.32 4.86
C LYS A 7 -6.26 -11.05 3.42
N GLU A 8 -5.89 -12.08 2.69
CA GLU A 8 -5.57 -11.99 1.27
C GLU A 8 -6.70 -11.30 0.49
N GLY A 9 -6.34 -10.34 -0.35
CA GLY A 9 -7.28 -9.67 -1.24
C GLY A 9 -8.31 -8.77 -0.56
N VAL A 10 -8.40 -8.75 0.77
CA VAL A 10 -9.36 -7.94 1.51
C VAL A 10 -8.72 -6.59 1.86
N PRO A 11 -9.28 -5.46 1.39
CA PRO A 11 -8.76 -4.14 1.73
C PRO A 11 -8.81 -3.85 3.23
N VAL A 12 -7.69 -3.35 3.75
CA VAL A 12 -7.56 -2.87 5.13
C VAL A 12 -7.54 -1.34 5.13
N SER A 13 -8.23 -0.75 6.11
CA SER A 13 -8.19 0.68 6.42
C SER A 13 -7.75 0.90 7.86
N VAL A 14 -7.10 2.04 8.11
CA VAL A 14 -6.44 2.37 9.38
C VAL A 14 -6.93 3.71 9.91
N GLY A 15 -7.23 3.77 11.20
CA GLY A 15 -7.65 5.00 11.88
C GLY A 15 -6.47 5.91 12.27
N ALA A 16 -6.79 7.09 12.81
CA ALA A 16 -5.81 8.14 13.15
C ALA A 16 -4.71 7.72 14.15
N TYR A 17 -4.87 6.61 14.87
CA TYR A 17 -3.90 6.14 15.86
C TYR A 17 -2.76 5.30 15.27
N GLY A 18 -2.74 5.08 13.95
CA GLY A 18 -1.82 4.16 13.29
C GLY A 18 -2.17 2.70 13.56
N ALA A 19 -1.48 1.80 12.86
CA ALA A 19 -1.68 0.36 13.03
C ALA A 19 -0.42 -0.43 12.75
N GLU A 20 -0.26 -1.53 13.46
CA GLU A 20 0.57 -2.65 13.05
C GLU A 20 -0.31 -3.67 12.34
N ILE A 21 0.07 -3.99 11.11
CA ILE A 21 -0.69 -4.90 10.26
C ILE A 21 0.19 -6.11 9.97
N ALA A 22 -0.33 -7.29 10.31
CA ALA A 22 0.36 -8.55 10.10
C ALA A 22 -0.41 -9.47 9.13
N TYR A 23 0.34 -10.20 8.31
CA TYR A 23 -0.18 -11.21 7.39
C TYR A 23 0.85 -12.33 7.17
N TYR A 24 0.50 -13.57 7.55
CA TYR A 24 1.36 -14.77 7.38
C TYR A 24 2.85 -14.58 7.73
N GLY A 25 3.13 -13.93 8.86
CA GLY A 25 4.50 -13.72 9.35
C GLY A 25 5.21 -12.51 8.76
N SER A 26 4.55 -11.75 7.89
CA SER A 26 5.00 -10.43 7.46
C SER A 26 4.26 -9.31 8.20
N GLU A 27 4.92 -8.17 8.34
CA GLU A 27 4.44 -7.04 9.13
C GLU A 27 4.74 -5.71 8.44
N ILE A 28 3.82 -4.76 8.60
CA ILE A 28 4.01 -3.35 8.26
C ILE A 28 3.43 -2.48 9.36
N VAL A 29 4.17 -1.48 9.79
CA VAL A 29 3.78 -0.55 10.86
C VAL A 29 3.50 0.82 10.26
N LEU A 30 2.31 1.35 10.49
CA LEU A 30 1.88 2.67 10.05
C LEU A 30 1.84 3.66 11.22
N ASN A 31 2.54 4.78 11.06
CA ASN A 31 2.54 5.88 12.02
C ASN A 31 1.85 7.09 11.39
N TYR A 32 0.87 7.66 12.09
CA TYR A 32 0.11 8.80 11.60
C TYR A 32 1.00 10.02 11.38
N GLU A 33 0.83 10.69 10.24
CA GLU A 33 1.57 11.90 9.88
C GLU A 33 0.63 13.10 9.74
N THR A 34 -0.41 12.97 8.92
CA THR A 34 -1.28 14.09 8.55
C THR A 34 -2.58 13.60 7.90
N GLU A 35 -3.49 14.52 7.59
CA GLU A 35 -4.68 14.29 6.81
C GLU A 35 -4.94 15.50 5.90
N PRO A 36 -5.42 15.30 4.66
CA PRO A 36 -5.95 16.40 3.85
C PRO A 36 -7.31 16.85 4.42
N PRO A 37 -7.74 18.11 4.22
CA PRO A 37 -8.94 18.69 4.85
C PRO A 37 -10.27 17.92 4.67
N MET A 38 -10.35 17.02 3.69
CA MET A 38 -11.53 16.18 3.39
C MET A 38 -11.13 14.80 2.85
N GLY A 39 -10.06 14.19 3.36
CA GLY A 39 -9.64 12.86 2.92
C GLY A 39 -9.09 12.00 4.03
N ASP A 40 -8.62 10.81 3.66
CA ASP A 40 -8.18 9.80 4.61
C ASP A 40 -6.83 10.16 5.25
N PHE A 41 -6.60 9.58 6.43
CA PHE A 41 -5.33 9.72 7.15
C PHE A 41 -4.14 9.21 6.32
N ILE A 42 -3.02 9.89 6.46
CA ILE A 42 -1.76 9.60 5.77
C ILE A 42 -0.70 9.22 6.80
N PHE A 43 0.08 8.20 6.46
CA PHE A 43 0.99 7.53 7.36
C PHE A 43 2.39 7.43 6.75
N SER A 44 3.40 7.51 7.60
CA SER A 44 4.69 6.88 7.32
C SER A 44 4.60 5.40 7.62
N ALA A 45 5.41 4.60 6.94
CA ALA A 45 5.39 3.16 7.07
C ALA A 45 6.79 2.60 7.30
N LYS A 46 6.86 1.62 8.20
CA LYS A 46 8.08 0.87 8.53
C LYS A 46 7.86 -0.61 8.25
N LEU A 47 8.89 -1.26 7.71
CA LEU A 47 9.01 -2.70 7.58
C LEU A 47 9.83 -3.21 8.78
N PRO A 48 9.19 -3.60 9.90
CA PRO A 48 9.87 -3.88 11.15
C PRO A 48 10.90 -5.02 11.05
N LEU A 49 10.58 -6.07 10.29
CA LEU A 49 11.48 -7.22 10.08
C LEU A 49 12.79 -6.87 9.36
N LEU A 50 12.81 -5.76 8.62
CA LEU A 50 13.97 -5.28 7.88
C LEU A 50 14.62 -4.06 8.51
N ASP A 51 13.99 -3.48 9.55
CA ASP A 51 14.34 -2.19 10.13
C ASP A 51 14.46 -1.05 9.08
N LYS A 52 13.55 -1.03 8.11
CA LYS A 52 13.53 -0.02 7.02
C LYS A 52 12.26 0.81 7.02
N GLU A 53 12.40 2.09 6.68
CA GLU A 53 11.27 2.98 6.42
C GLU A 53 11.02 3.14 4.93
N LEU A 54 9.76 3.31 4.54
CA LEU A 54 9.42 3.64 3.16
C LEU A 54 9.78 5.11 2.84
N PRO A 55 10.26 5.39 1.62
CA PRO A 55 10.66 6.74 1.19
C PRO A 55 9.47 7.62 0.81
N PHE A 56 8.24 7.13 0.95
CA PHE A 56 6.99 7.81 0.68
C PHE A 56 6.04 7.67 1.87
N TRP A 57 4.95 8.44 1.84
CA TRP A 57 3.82 8.23 2.73
C TRP A 57 2.71 7.50 2.00
N MET A 58 1.79 6.95 2.76
CA MET A 58 0.67 6.17 2.23
C MET A 58 -0.64 6.56 2.89
N TYR A 59 -1.72 6.49 2.13
CA TYR A 59 -3.06 6.61 2.69
C TYR A 59 -3.39 5.36 3.48
N GLY A 60 -4.03 5.52 4.64
CA GLY A 60 -4.54 4.42 5.47
C GLY A 60 -5.82 3.78 4.92
N ARG A 61 -5.97 3.72 3.60
CA ARG A 61 -7.09 3.05 2.92
C ARG A 61 -6.54 2.16 1.82
N ASN A 62 -7.32 1.14 1.44
CA ASN A 62 -7.01 0.26 0.32
C ASN A 62 -5.63 -0.41 0.44
N LEU A 63 -5.21 -0.78 1.66
CA LEU A 63 -4.05 -1.66 1.84
C LEU A 63 -4.48 -3.08 1.51
N VAL A 64 -3.98 -3.64 0.41
CA VAL A 64 -4.39 -4.98 -0.07
C VAL A 64 -3.18 -5.89 -0.12
N PHE A 65 -3.17 -6.91 0.74
CA PHE A 65 -2.17 -7.96 0.70
C PHE A 65 -2.51 -8.93 -0.42
N LEU A 66 -1.58 -9.14 -1.36
CA LEU A 66 -1.72 -10.14 -2.43
C LEU A 66 -1.28 -11.51 -1.95
N ASP A 67 -0.24 -11.56 -1.12
CA ASP A 67 0.28 -12.73 -0.46
C ASP A 67 1.15 -12.30 0.75
N ALA A 68 1.92 -13.21 1.32
CA ALA A 68 2.81 -12.92 2.44
C ALA A 68 3.94 -11.94 2.10
N TYR A 69 4.20 -11.64 0.83
CA TYR A 69 5.32 -10.80 0.38
C TYR A 69 4.87 -9.45 -0.15
N TYR A 70 3.72 -9.38 -0.80
CA TYR A 70 3.31 -8.20 -1.56
C TYR A 70 2.08 -7.51 -0.97
N VAL A 71 2.18 -6.19 -0.80
CA VAL A 71 1.05 -5.33 -0.47
C VAL A 71 0.92 -4.20 -1.49
N ILE A 72 -0.31 -3.95 -1.95
CA ILE A 72 -0.66 -2.80 -2.79
C ILE A 72 -1.16 -1.68 -1.89
N VAL A 73 -0.67 -0.46 -2.13
CA VAL A 73 -1.01 0.73 -1.35
C VAL A 73 -1.18 1.95 -2.24
N GLU A 74 -1.93 2.94 -1.75
CA GLU A 74 -1.96 4.29 -2.31
C GLU A 74 -0.87 5.14 -1.65
N SER A 75 0.07 5.65 -2.45
CA SER A 75 1.24 6.40 -1.98
C SER A 75 1.23 7.86 -2.44
N VAL A 76 1.91 8.70 -1.66
CA VAL A 76 2.20 10.11 -1.96
C VAL A 76 3.62 10.46 -1.52
N LYS A 77 4.20 11.52 -2.08
CA LYS A 77 5.49 12.02 -1.59
C LYS A 77 5.34 12.48 -0.13
N LYS A 78 6.40 12.33 0.67
CA LYS A 78 6.40 12.82 2.05
C LYS A 78 6.05 14.32 2.06
N LYS A 79 5.23 14.73 3.04
CA LYS A 79 4.75 16.12 3.22
C LYS A 79 3.85 16.63 2.09
N THR A 80 3.25 15.74 1.32
CA THR A 80 2.27 16.06 0.27
C THR A 80 1.04 15.17 0.40
N TRP A 81 -0.03 15.54 -0.29
CA TRP A 81 -1.26 14.73 -0.41
C TRP A 81 -1.57 14.38 -1.88
N ASP A 82 -0.82 14.95 -2.81
CA ASP A 82 -0.96 14.72 -4.25
C ASP A 82 0.39 14.93 -4.97
N PRO A 83 0.60 14.32 -6.15
CA PRO A 83 -0.26 13.34 -6.80
C PRO A 83 -0.21 11.97 -6.09
N ILE A 84 -1.34 11.26 -6.10
CA ILE A 84 -1.45 9.89 -5.58
C ILE A 84 -0.95 8.92 -6.64
N THR A 85 -0.27 7.86 -6.23
CA THR A 85 0.13 6.76 -7.12
C THR A 85 0.03 5.43 -6.39
N THR A 86 -0.44 4.40 -7.09
CA THR A 86 -0.48 3.04 -6.55
C THR A 86 0.92 2.43 -6.61
N VAL A 87 1.35 1.87 -5.48
CA VAL A 87 2.66 1.24 -5.31
C VAL A 87 2.45 -0.19 -4.81
N ILE A 88 3.27 -1.10 -5.31
CA ILE A 88 3.39 -2.46 -4.80
C ILE A 88 4.68 -2.54 -3.98
N ILE A 89 4.59 -3.08 -2.76
CA ILE A 89 5.73 -3.22 -1.84
C ILE A 89 5.98 -4.71 -1.63
N ASP A 90 7.22 -5.14 -1.86
CA ASP A 90 7.74 -6.43 -1.39
C ASP A 90 8.26 -6.21 0.04
N ILE A 91 7.41 -6.51 1.03
CA ILE A 91 7.69 -6.24 2.45
C ILE A 91 8.80 -7.13 3.00
N HIS A 92 9.04 -8.28 2.35
CA HIS A 92 10.04 -9.25 2.79
C HIS A 92 11.43 -8.96 2.23
N ARG A 93 11.53 -8.39 1.04
CA ARG A 93 12.82 -7.97 0.44
C ARG A 93 13.12 -6.49 0.61
N GLY A 94 12.14 -5.71 1.06
CA GLY A 94 12.28 -4.27 1.25
C GLY A 94 12.54 -3.57 -0.07
N LYS A 95 11.68 -3.82 -1.05
CA LYS A 95 11.71 -3.14 -2.35
C LYS A 95 10.28 -2.75 -2.74
N TYR A 96 10.13 -1.79 -3.63
CA TYR A 96 8.82 -1.33 -4.07
C TYR A 96 8.83 -1.00 -5.56
N ALA A 97 7.65 -1.01 -6.18
CA ALA A 97 7.46 -0.63 -7.56
C ALA A 97 6.24 0.28 -7.69
N SER A 98 6.42 1.43 -8.34
CA SER A 98 5.34 2.34 -8.67
C SER A 98 4.61 1.86 -9.93
N LEU A 99 3.28 1.86 -9.91
CA LEU A 99 2.47 1.61 -11.10
C LEU A 99 2.29 2.88 -11.95
N ASN A 100 2.91 4.00 -11.53
CA ASN A 100 2.90 5.30 -12.21
C ASN A 100 1.50 5.83 -12.55
N HIS A 101 0.51 5.33 -11.81
CA HIS A 101 -0.88 5.70 -11.95
C HIS A 101 -1.61 5.42 -10.62
N TRP A 102 -2.70 6.14 -10.39
CA TRP A 102 -3.55 5.93 -9.23
C TRP A 102 -4.69 4.98 -9.58
N TYR A 103 -4.76 3.84 -8.91
CA TYR A 103 -5.87 2.90 -8.99
C TYR A 103 -6.60 2.88 -7.65
N THR A 104 -7.89 3.19 -7.69
CA THR A 104 -8.75 3.42 -6.52
C THR A 104 -9.50 2.18 -6.08
N ASP A 105 -9.59 1.19 -6.96
CA ASP A 105 -10.37 -0.02 -6.80
C ASP A 105 -9.48 -1.20 -7.15
N ILE A 106 -9.27 -2.10 -6.17
CA ILE A 106 -8.43 -3.29 -6.31
C ILE A 106 -9.34 -4.50 -6.08
N SER A 107 -9.33 -5.42 -7.04
CA SER A 107 -10.03 -6.69 -6.97
C SER A 107 -9.02 -7.82 -7.03
N VAL A 108 -9.10 -8.75 -6.08
CA VAL A 108 -8.25 -9.93 -6.02
C VAL A 108 -9.17 -11.15 -6.00
N GLU A 109 -9.34 -11.76 -7.17
CA GLU A 109 -10.11 -12.99 -7.36
C GLU A 109 -9.18 -14.02 -8.03
N ASP A 110 -9.54 -14.51 -9.22
CA ASP A 110 -8.65 -15.34 -10.04
C ASP A 110 -7.45 -14.54 -10.60
N GLU A 111 -7.64 -13.23 -10.79
CA GLU A 111 -6.64 -12.27 -11.22
C GLU A 111 -6.67 -11.03 -10.33
N VAL A 112 -5.54 -10.30 -10.29
CA VAL A 112 -5.46 -9.01 -9.63
C VAL A 112 -5.79 -7.91 -10.63
N VAL A 113 -6.94 -7.25 -10.44
CA VAL A 113 -7.43 -6.19 -11.34
C VAL A 113 -7.50 -4.87 -10.58
N LEU A 114 -6.80 -3.86 -11.11
CA LEU A 114 -6.77 -2.51 -10.59
C LEU A 114 -7.53 -1.56 -11.53
N LYS A 115 -8.42 -0.73 -10.98
CA LYS A 115 -9.23 0.22 -11.74
C LYS A 115 -9.12 1.62 -11.14
N ASN A 116 -9.09 2.63 -12.00
CA ASN A 116 -9.28 4.01 -11.61
C ASN A 116 -10.73 4.41 -11.91
N ARG A 117 -11.50 4.75 -10.86
CA ARG A 117 -12.92 5.12 -11.02
C ARG A 117 -13.15 6.44 -11.75
N TYR A 118 -12.16 7.32 -11.80
CA TYR A 118 -12.26 8.66 -12.35
C TYR A 118 -11.96 8.68 -13.85
N ASP A 119 -10.83 8.11 -14.28
CA ASP A 119 -10.42 8.10 -15.69
C ASP A 119 -10.70 6.77 -16.41
N LYS A 120 -11.23 5.78 -15.70
CA LYS A 120 -11.61 4.44 -16.20
C LYS A 120 -10.44 3.58 -16.68
N ARG A 121 -9.19 3.93 -16.36
CA ARG A 121 -8.05 3.05 -16.63
C ARG A 121 -8.16 1.75 -15.85
N VAL A 122 -7.76 0.65 -16.50
CA VAL A 122 -7.74 -0.70 -15.95
C VAL A 122 -6.35 -1.28 -16.17
N LEU A 123 -5.84 -1.96 -15.14
CA LEU A 123 -4.61 -2.75 -15.19
C LEU A 123 -4.90 -4.14 -14.62
N THR A 124 -4.63 -5.17 -15.40
CA THR A 124 -4.62 -6.56 -14.92
C THR A 124 -3.17 -6.94 -14.63
N LEU A 125 -2.89 -7.28 -13.37
CA LEU A 125 -1.55 -7.61 -12.89
C LEU A 125 -1.35 -9.14 -12.94
N ASN A 126 -0.80 -9.63 -14.05
CA ASN A 126 -0.58 -11.07 -14.27
C ASN A 126 0.70 -11.60 -13.59
N SER A 127 1.69 -10.73 -13.35
CA SER A 127 2.93 -11.05 -12.66
C SER A 127 3.55 -9.76 -12.11
N VAL A 128 4.30 -9.91 -11.02
CA VAL A 128 5.06 -8.82 -10.39
C VAL A 128 6.52 -8.75 -10.86
N ASP A 129 6.98 -9.73 -11.64
CA ASP A 129 8.39 -9.82 -12.09
C ASP A 129 8.77 -8.74 -13.11
N GLY A 130 7.81 -8.29 -13.91
CA GLY A 130 8.02 -7.25 -14.94
C GLY A 130 8.00 -5.82 -14.42
N LEU A 131 7.84 -5.61 -13.11
CA LEU A 131 7.77 -4.28 -12.51
C LEU A 131 9.16 -3.66 -12.33
N GLU A 132 9.23 -2.34 -12.42
CA GLU A 132 10.45 -1.57 -12.13
C GLU A 132 10.66 -1.46 -10.62
N TRP A 133 11.33 -2.46 -10.05
CA TRP A 133 11.61 -2.55 -8.62
C TRP A 133 12.74 -1.62 -8.17
N ILE A 134 12.51 -0.90 -7.08
CA ILE A 134 13.49 -0.04 -6.39
C ILE A 134 13.76 -0.63 -5.00
N GLN A 135 15.04 -0.83 -4.68
CA GLN A 135 15.49 -1.33 -3.38
C GLN A 135 15.49 -0.19 -2.34
N LEU A 136 14.97 -0.48 -1.14
CA LEU A 136 15.06 0.40 0.04
C LEU A 136 16.45 0.38 0.67
#